data_AF-A0A165IPG8-F1
#
_entry.id   AF-A0A165IPG8-F1
#
_cell.length_a   1.000
_cell.length_b   1.000
_cell.length_c   1.000
_cell.angle_alpha   90.00
_cell.angle_beta   90.00
_cell.angle_gamma   90.00
#
_symmetry.space_group_name_H-M   'P 1'
#
loop_
_entity.id
_entity.type
_entity.pdbx_description
1 polymer ?
#
loop_
_entity_poly.entity_id
_entity_poly.type
_entity_poly.pdbx_seq_one_letter_code
_entity_poly.pdbx_strand_id
1 'polypeptide(L)'
;MDEMEQAEDEFAQKAMIEAVENQIADGHPREAGMVMMALTKNGLDHDAALEKMADVLVVHVAATLENQTPFDINAYARDLLQLAKG
;
A
#
# COMPACT_ATOMS: atom_id res chain seq x y z
N MET A 1 6.61 18.40 -16.96
CA MET A 1 5.53 17.74 -16.22
C MET A 1 4.39 18.71 -16.25
N ASP A 2 3.38 18.37 -17.04
CA ASP A 2 2.19 19.19 -17.23
C ASP A 2 1.33 19.12 -15.95
N GLU A 3 0.62 20.19 -15.59
CA GLU A 3 -0.24 20.24 -14.38
C GLU A 3 -1.28 19.10 -14.36
N MET A 4 -1.67 18.59 -15.53
CA MET A 4 -2.60 17.45 -15.67
C MET A 4 -1.95 16.12 -15.28
N GLU A 5 -0.67 15.92 -15.58
CA GLU A 5 0.08 14.70 -15.23
C GLU A 5 0.27 14.59 -13.71
N GLN A 6 0.59 15.71 -13.06
CA GLN A 6 0.69 15.77 -11.59
C GLN A 6 -0.63 15.46 -10.90
N ALA A 7 -1.75 15.98 -11.42
CA ALA A 7 -3.07 15.72 -10.86
C ALA A 7 -3.48 14.23 -11.00
N GLU A 8 -3.07 13.57 -12.08
CA GLU A 8 -3.30 12.13 -12.29
C GLU A 8 -2.48 11.27 -11.33
N ASP A 9 -1.21 11.61 -11.12
CA ASP A 9 -0.34 10.93 -10.17
C ASP A 9 -0.84 11.06 -8.72
N GLU A 10 -1.24 12.26 -8.31
CA GLU A 10 -1.82 12.50 -6.98
C GLU A 10 -3.13 11.72 -6.77
N PHE A 11 -3.98 11.65 -7.80
CA PHE A 11 -5.20 10.87 -7.75
C PHE A 11 -4.91 9.37 -7.60
N ALA A 12 -3.95 8.84 -8.37
CA ALA A 12 -3.54 7.44 -8.30
C ALA A 12 -2.98 7.10 -6.91
N GLN A 13 -2.12 7.95 -6.34
CA GLN A 13 -1.57 7.75 -5.00
C GLN A 13 -2.68 7.71 -3.93
N LYS A 14 -3.61 8.66 -3.98
CA LYS A 14 -4.73 8.71 -3.03
C LYS A 14 -5.60 7.46 -3.10
N ALA A 15 -5.87 6.94 -4.30
CA ALA A 15 -6.63 5.71 -4.47
C ALA A 15 -5.93 4.50 -3.84
N MET A 16 -4.60 4.45 -3.88
CA MET A 16 -3.82 3.37 -3.25
C MET A 16 -3.85 3.45 -1.72
N ILE A 17 -3.78 4.67 -1.16
CA ILE A 17 -3.95 4.89 0.27
C ILE A 17 -5.33 4.41 0.73
N GLU A 18 -6.40 4.85 0.04
CA GLU A 18 -7.78 4.43 0.35
C GLU A 18 -7.95 2.91 0.25
N ALA A 19 -7.30 2.26 -0.74
CA ALA A 19 -7.31 0.81 -0.87
C ALA A 19 -6.66 0.11 0.35
N VAL A 20 -5.55 0.64 0.87
CA VAL A 20 -4.91 0.11 2.08
C VAL A 20 -5.81 0.30 3.31
N GLU A 21 -6.45 1.46 3.45
CA GLU A 21 -7.40 1.70 4.55
C GLU A 21 -8.55 0.68 4.52
N ASN A 22 -9.11 0.43 3.35
CA ASN A 22 -10.16 -0.57 3.15
C ASN A 22 -9.67 -1.98 3.49
N GLN A 23 -8.45 -2.36 3.10
CA GLN A 23 -7.86 -3.66 3.45
C GLN A 23 -7.71 -3.83 4.97
N ILE A 24 -7.32 -2.77 5.69
CA ILE A 24 -7.21 -2.78 7.15
C ILE A 24 -8.60 -2.91 7.78
N ALA A 25 -9.58 -2.15 7.30
CA ALA A 25 -10.96 -2.19 7.79
C ALA A 25 -11.62 -3.57 7.55
N ASP A 26 -11.38 -4.16 6.38
CA ASP A 26 -11.87 -5.49 6.00
C ASP A 26 -11.09 -6.63 6.66
N GLY A 27 -9.91 -6.34 7.22
CA GLY A 27 -9.02 -7.34 7.81
C GLY A 27 -8.37 -8.27 6.78
N HIS A 28 -8.28 -7.84 5.51
CA HIS A 28 -7.75 -8.66 4.42
C HIS A 28 -6.84 -7.85 3.47
N PRO A 29 -5.55 -8.22 3.33
CA PRO A 29 -4.87 -9.30 4.04
C PRO A 29 -4.69 -8.96 5.54
N ARG A 30 -4.63 -9.98 6.39
CA ARG A 30 -4.46 -9.81 7.85
C ARG A 30 -3.19 -9.01 8.17
N GLU A 31 -2.17 -9.20 7.34
CA GLU A 31 -0.87 -8.55 7.40
C GLU A 31 -0.98 -7.03 7.34
N ALA A 32 -1.96 -6.47 6.63
CA ALA A 32 -2.15 -5.02 6.54
C ALA A 32 -2.38 -4.40 7.93
N GLY A 33 -3.32 -4.96 8.71
CA GLY A 33 -3.57 -4.52 10.09
C GLY A 33 -2.38 -4.75 11.02
N MET A 34 -1.65 -5.86 10.84
CA MET A 34 -0.45 -6.16 11.65
C MET A 34 0.67 -5.14 11.40
N VAL A 35 0.90 -4.77 10.13
CA VAL A 35 1.92 -3.81 9.73
C VAL A 35 1.56 -2.41 10.18
N MET A 36 0.30 -1.98 10.02
CA MET A 36 -0.19 -0.70 10.55
C MET A 36 0.07 -0.60 12.07
N MET A 37 -0.27 -1.63 12.84
CA MET A 37 0.00 -1.67 14.28
C MET A 37 1.50 -1.60 14.59
N ALA A 38 2.34 -2.30 13.83
CA ALA A 38 3.79 -2.30 14.05
C ALA A 38 4.43 -0.93 13.75
N LEU A 39 4.08 -0.32 12.61
CA LEU A 39 4.61 0.98 12.19
C LEU A 39 4.21 2.08 13.17
N THR A 40 2.95 2.13 13.57
CA THR A 40 2.47 3.12 14.56
C THR A 40 3.05 2.90 15.94
N LYS A 41 3.22 1.64 16.38
CA LYS A 41 3.93 1.31 17.63
C LYS A 41 5.39 1.79 17.61
N ASN A 42 6.04 1.78 16.45
CA ASN A 42 7.41 2.28 16.27
C ASN A 42 7.47 3.81 16.10
N GLY A 43 6.34 4.51 16.25
CA GLY A 43 6.27 5.97 16.27
C GLY A 43 6.07 6.61 14.90
N LEU A 44 5.73 5.84 13.87
CA LEU A 44 5.31 6.41 12.59
C LEU A 44 3.87 6.92 12.69
N ASP A 45 3.61 8.13 12.18
CA ASP A 45 2.26 8.66 12.10
C ASP A 45 1.37 7.77 11.22
N HIS A 46 0.08 7.73 11.51
CA HIS A 46 -0.88 6.87 10.82
C HIS A 46 -0.86 7.10 9.30
N ASP A 47 -0.92 8.36 8.86
CA ASP A 47 -0.96 8.71 7.44
C ASP A 47 0.37 8.34 6.74
N ALA A 48 1.50 8.57 7.41
CA ALA A 48 2.81 8.16 6.90
C ALA A 48 2.97 6.62 6.84
N ALA A 49 2.29 5.88 7.72
CA ALA A 49 2.23 4.42 7.66
C ALA A 49 1.38 3.94 6.48
N LEU A 50 0.23 4.58 6.23
CA LEU A 50 -0.61 4.31 5.07
C LEU A 50 0.12 4.57 3.75
N GLU A 51 0.83 5.70 3.65
CA GLU A 51 1.65 6.03 2.47
C GLU A 51 2.69 4.94 2.18
N LYS A 52 3.46 4.52 3.21
CA LYS A 52 4.44 3.43 3.03
C LYS A 52 3.82 2.11 2.61
N MET A 53 2.65 1.78 3.13
CA MET A 53 1.93 0.57 2.75
C MET A 53 1.38 0.68 1.32
N ALA A 54 0.91 1.87 0.93
CA ALA A 54 0.45 2.17 -0.43
C ALA A 54 1.58 2.09 -1.45
N ASP A 55 2.79 2.52 -1.12
CA ASP A 55 3.97 2.36 -1.99
C ASP A 55 4.23 0.88 -2.32
N VAL A 56 4.07 -0.02 -1.34
CA VAL A 56 4.16 -1.46 -1.59
C VAL A 56 3.03 -1.91 -2.52
N LEU A 57 1.79 -1.47 -2.29
CA LEU A 57 0.65 -1.82 -3.14
C LEU A 57 0.86 -1.37 -4.60
N VAL A 58 1.39 -0.17 -4.82
CA VAL A 58 1.70 0.38 -6.15
C VAL A 58 2.63 -0.56 -6.93
N VAL A 59 3.69 -1.06 -6.30
CA VAL A 59 4.63 -1.99 -6.97
C VAL A 59 3.92 -3.25 -7.46
N HIS A 60 3.03 -3.82 -6.65
CA HIS A 60 2.29 -5.05 -7.01
C HIS A 60 1.21 -4.79 -8.06
N VAL A 61 0.51 -3.65 -8.00
CA VAL A 61 -0.46 -3.25 -9.02
C VAL A 61 0.22 -2.97 -10.36
N ALA A 62 1.33 -2.23 -10.36
CA ALA A 62 2.11 -1.97 -11.56
C ALA A 62 2.58 -3.28 -12.21
N ALA A 63 3.16 -4.20 -11.43
CA ALA A 63 3.59 -5.50 -11.93
C ALA A 63 2.42 -6.34 -12.50
N THR A 64 1.24 -6.26 -11.88
CA THR A 64 0.01 -6.92 -12.36
C THR A 64 -0.41 -6.38 -13.74
N LEU A 65 -0.39 -5.06 -13.91
CA LEU A 65 -0.76 -4.39 -15.15
C LEU A 65 0.26 -4.64 -16.26
N GLU A 66 1.55 -4.51 -15.96
CA GLU A 66 2.65 -4.70 -16.92
C GLU A 66 2.74 -6.14 -17.43
N ASN A 67 2.62 -7.12 -16.53
CA ASN A 67 2.76 -8.54 -16.88
C ASN A 67 1.44 -9.20 -17.30
N GLN A 68 0.32 -8.46 -17.23
CA GLN A 68 -1.03 -8.97 -17.50
C GLN A 68 -1.36 -10.22 -16.67
N THR A 69 -0.87 -10.28 -15.43
CA THR A 69 -1.09 -11.38 -14.50
C THR A 69 -2.13 -11.00 -13.44
N PRO A 70 -2.79 -11.96 -12.79
CA PRO A 70 -3.59 -11.67 -11.60
C PRO A 70 -2.74 -11.09 -10.46
N PHE A 71 -3.35 -10.27 -9.60
CA PHE A 71 -2.70 -9.73 -8.41
C PHE A 71 -2.33 -10.85 -7.43
N ASP A 72 -1.05 -10.96 -7.05
CA ASP A 72 -0.59 -11.93 -6.06
C ASP A 72 -0.67 -11.36 -4.64
N ILE A 73 -1.83 -11.59 -4.01
CA ILE A 73 -2.10 -11.17 -2.63
C ILE A 73 -1.06 -11.71 -1.62
N ASN A 74 -0.48 -12.88 -1.87
CA ASN A 74 0.50 -13.46 -0.96
C ASN A 74 1.86 -12.79 -1.11
N ALA A 75 2.25 -12.41 -2.33
CA ALA A 75 3.46 -11.63 -2.57
C ALA A 75 3.34 -10.24 -1.91
N TYR A 76 2.22 -9.57 -2.14
CA TYR A 76 1.92 -8.29 -1.50
C TYR A 76 1.95 -8.37 0.03
N ALA A 77 1.28 -9.36 0.64
CA ALA A 77 1.26 -9.55 2.09
C ALA A 77 2.67 -9.83 2.67
N ARG A 78 3.50 -10.61 1.96
CA ARG A 78 4.89 -10.85 2.37
C ARG A 78 5.73 -9.57 2.37
N ASP A 79 5.53 -8.71 1.38
CA ASP A 79 6.29 -7.46 1.24
C ASP A 79 5.82 -6.40 2.24
N LEU A 80 4.51 -6.33 2.52
CA LEU A 80 3.98 -5.55 3.64
C LEU A 80 4.68 -5.90 4.96
N LEU A 81 4.81 -7.20 5.27
CA LEU A 81 5.48 -7.65 6.50
C LEU A 81 6.96 -7.24 6.59
N GLN A 82 7.62 -6.91 5.48
CA GLN A 82 8.99 -6.40 5.52
C GLN A 82 9.05 -4.99 6.13
N LEU A 83 7.99 -4.18 5.98
CA LEU A 83 7.92 -2.84 6.57
C LEU A 83 8.00 -2.88 8.10
N ALA A 84 7.49 -3.96 8.71
CA ALA A 84 7.46 -4.14 10.16
C ALA A 84 8.76 -4.68 10.77
N LYS A 85 9.79 -4.98 9.96
CA LYS A 85 11.08 -5.52 10.42
C LYS A 85 12.14 -4.45 10.69
N GLY A 86 11.82 -3.18 10.44
CA GLY A 86 12.67 -2.01 10.68
C GLY A 86 12.64 -1.53 12.13
#